data_AF-A0A392T216-F1
#
_entry.id   AF-A0A392T216-F1
#
_cell.length_a   1.000
_cell.length_b   1.000
_cell.length_c   1.000
_cell.angle_alpha   90.00
_cell.angle_beta   90.00
_cell.angle_gamma   90.00
#
_symmetry.space_group_name_H-M   'P 1'
#
loop_
_entity.id
_entity.type
_entity.pdbx_description
1 polymer ?
#
loop_
_entity_poly.entity_id
_entity_poly.type
_entity_poly.pdbx_seq_one_letter_code
_entity_poly.pdbx_strand_id
1 'polypeptide(L)' 'RSSDSATDTSEVAKAYGGGGSASSSSFIIRMDEYNQWISANSL' A
#
# COMPACT_ATOMS: atom_id res chain seq x y z
N ARG A 1 -5.50 -2.79 5.01
CA ARG A 1 -6.52 -3.80 5.40
C ARG A 1 -7.84 -3.36 4.80
N SER A 2 -8.68 -4.29 4.37
CA SER A 2 -10.06 -4.02 3.93
C SER A 2 -11.03 -4.84 4.77
N SER A 3 -12.22 -4.28 5.01
CA SER A 3 -13.35 -4.97 5.64
C SER A 3 -14.43 -5.36 4.63
N ASP A 4 -14.35 -4.88 3.40
CA ASP A 4 -15.19 -5.35 2.30
C ASP A 4 -14.55 -6.54 1.58
N SER A 5 -15.39 -7.37 0.96
CA SER A 5 -14.95 -8.55 0.22
C SER A 5 -14.56 -8.26 -1.23
N ALA A 6 -14.71 -7.02 -1.68
CA ALA A 6 -14.45 -6.61 -3.06
C ALA A 6 -13.03 -6.07 -3.27
N THR A 7 -12.43 -5.49 -2.22
CA THR A 7 -11.10 -4.90 -2.28
C THR A 7 -10.05 -5.94 -1.97
N ASP A 8 -9.28 -6.34 -2.99
CA ASP A 8 -8.09 -7.16 -2.81
C ASP A 8 -6.88 -6.28 -2.47
N THR A 9 -6.59 -6.16 -1.18
CA THR A 9 -5.43 -5.41 -0.68
C THR A 9 -4.08 -6.04 -1.05
N SER A 10 -4.05 -7.31 -1.50
CA SER A 10 -2.82 -8.00 -1.91
C SER A 10 -2.29 -7.51 -3.25
N GLU A 11 -3.15 -7.02 -4.15
CA GLU A 11 -2.72 -6.45 -5.44
C GLU A 11 -1.86 -5.20 -5.23
N VAL A 12 -2.29 -4.31 -4.32
CA VAL A 12 -1.55 -3.11 -3.95
C VAL A 12 -0.21 -3.50 -3.32
N ALA A 13 -0.22 -4.40 -2.33
CA ALA A 13 1.02 -4.80 -1.66
C ALA A 13 2.04 -5.41 -2.64
N LYS A 14 1.60 -6.26 -3.58
CA LYS A 14 2.48 -6.86 -4.61
C LYS A 14 3.12 -5.81 -5.51
N ALA A 15 2.38 -4.78 -5.91
CA ALA A 15 2.90 -3.71 -6.76
C ALA A 15 4.09 -2.96 -6.10
N TYR A 16 4.12 -2.92 -4.77
CA TYR A 16 5.19 -2.30 -3.98
C TYR A 16 6.14 -3.32 -3.32
N GLY A 17 6.22 -4.56 -3.85
CA GLY A 17 7.15 -5.58 -3.37
C GLY A 17 6.81 -6.20 -2.00
N GLY A 18 5.61 -5.94 -1.50
CA GLY A 18 5.05 -6.55 -0.28
C GLY A 18 4.19 -7.78 -0.56
N GLY A 19 3.36 -8.14 0.42
CA GLY A 19 2.48 -9.29 0.33
C GLY A 19 1.45 -9.38 1.45
N GLY A 20 0.62 -10.42 1.38
CA GLY A 20 -0.43 -10.70 2.35
C GLY A 20 -1.64 -11.38 1.70
N SER A 21 -2.80 -11.25 2.34
CA SER A 21 -4.08 -11.77 1.86
C SER A 21 -4.97 -10.65 1.32
N ALA A 22 -6.04 -11.04 0.61
CA ALA A 22 -6.99 -10.09 0.03
C ALA A 22 -7.54 -9.06 1.04
N SER A 23 -7.79 -9.47 2.29
CA SER A 23 -8.29 -8.55 3.34
C SER A 23 -7.19 -7.88 4.17
N SER A 24 -5.96 -8.39 4.16
CA SER A 24 -4.88 -7.87 4.99
C SER A 24 -3.52 -8.10 4.36
N SER A 25 -2.94 -7.02 3.83
CA SER A 25 -1.61 -7.01 3.23
C SER A 25 -0.76 -5.84 3.70
N SER A 26 0.55 -5.96 3.52
CA SER A 26 1.56 -4.98 3.94
C SER A 26 2.70 -4.91 2.92
N PHE A 27 3.27 -3.73 2.77
CA PHE A 27 4.50 -3.48 2.02
C PHE A 27 5.36 -2.49 2.82
N ILE A 28 6.63 -2.38 2.46
CA ILE A 28 7.57 -1.44 3.08
C ILE A 28 7.89 -0.37 2.06
N ILE A 29 7.82 0.89 2.48
CA ILE A 29 8.25 2.05 1.71
C ILE A 29 9.41 2.71 2.45
N ARG A 30 10.40 3.21 1.71
CA ARG A 30 11.50 3.98 2.32
C ARG A 30 11.03 5.39 2.66
N MET A 31 11.62 6.00 3.69
CA MET A 31 11.20 7.31 4.18
C MET A 31 11.36 8.42 3.11
N ASP A 32 12.37 8.34 2.25
CA ASP A 32 12.58 9.26 1.14
C ASP A 32 11.45 9.18 0.10
N GLU A 33 11.04 7.96 -0.25
CA GLU A 33 9.95 7.71 -1.20
C GLU A 33 8.59 8.15 -0.62
N TYR A 34 8.36 7.89 0.67
CA TYR A 34 7.20 8.40 1.37
C TYR A 34 7.15 9.94 1.38
N ASN A 35 8.27 10.59 1.68
CA ASN A 35 8.36 12.06 1.70
C ASN A 35 8.11 12.66 0.32
N GLN A 36 8.64 12.05 -0.75
CA GLN A 36 8.34 12.46 -2.12
C GLN A 36 6.85 12.37 -2.43
N TRP A 37 6.23 11.24 -2.10
CA TRP A 37 4.80 11.05 -2.30
C TRP A 37 3.96 12.07 -1.53
N ILE A 38 4.27 12.31 -0.24
CA ILE A 38 3.61 13.34 0.56
C ILE A 38 3.79 14.72 -0.07
N SER A 39 5.00 15.09 -0.49
CA SER A 39 5.25 16.41 -1.08
C SER A 39 4.47 16.66 -2.38
N ALA A 40 4.22 15.60 -3.16
CA ALA A 40 3.43 15.68 -4.40
C ALA A 40 1.92 15.75 -4.14
N ASN A 41 1.46 15.21 -3.00
CA ASN A 41 0.03 15.11 -2.65
C ASN A 41 -0.39 16.05 -1.51
N SER A 42 0.54 16.79 -0.92
CA SER A 42 0.24 17.87 0.03
C SER A 42 -0.23 19.09 -0.75
N LEU A 43 -1.53 19.39 -0.67
CA LEU A 43 -2.15 20.64 -1.13
C LEU A 43 -1.60 21.86 -0.37
#